data_AF-A0A0C9TA50-F1
#
_entry.id   AF-A0A0C9TA50-F1
#
_cell.length_a   1.000
_cell.length_b   1.000
_cell.length_c   1.000
_cell.angle_alpha   90.00
_cell.angle_beta   90.00
_cell.angle_gamma   90.00
#
_symmetry.space_group_name_H-M   'P 1'
#
loop_
_entity.id
_entity.type
_entity.pdbx_description
1 polymer ?
#
loop_
_entity_poly.entity_id
_entity_poly.type
_entity_poly.pdbx_seq_one_letter_code
_entity_poly.pdbx_strand_id
1 'polypeptide(L)' 'LPLLNAIVNEVLRLSTPFFLPRVLPSDGMIIDGQHIPGDTIVGIAKIYR' A
#
# COMPACT_ATOMS: atom_id res chain seq x y z
N LEU A 1 25.30 11.05 -10.84
CA LEU A 1 23.82 11.01 -11.01
C LEU A 1 22.98 11.23 -9.73
N PRO A 2 23.37 12.07 -8.73
CA PRO A 2 22.50 12.30 -7.54
C PRO A 2 21.11 12.86 -7.84
N LEU A 3 21.01 13.82 -8.76
CA LEU A 3 19.75 14.47 -9.11
C LEU A 3 18.74 13.50 -9.76
N LEU A 4 19.21 12.61 -10.64
CA LEU A 4 18.35 11.62 -11.26
C LEU A 4 17.72 10.69 -10.21
N ASN A 5 18.53 10.20 -9.26
CA ASN A 5 18.03 9.35 -8.18
C ASN A 5 17.01 10.11 -7.31
N ALA A 6 17.27 11.39 -7.01
CA ALA A 6 16.34 12.22 -6.26
C ALA A 6 14.99 12.38 -7.01
N ILE A 7 15.03 12.66 -8.31
CA ILE A 7 13.82 12.80 -9.13
C ILE A 7 13.06 11.48 -9.21
N VAL A 8 13.74 10.35 -9.44
CA VAL A 8 13.09 9.03 -9.51
C VAL A 8 12.41 8.70 -8.19
N ASN A 9 13.11 8.91 -7.06
CA ASN A 9 12.54 8.68 -5.75
C ASN A 9 11.34 9.59 -5.49
N GLU A 10 11.39 10.85 -5.89
CA GLU A 10 10.31 11.80 -5.68
C GLU A 10 9.09 11.50 -6.57
N VAL A 11 9.29 11.05 -7.81
CA VAL A 11 8.19 10.61 -8.68
C VAL A 11 7.50 9.38 -8.10
N LEU A 12 8.26 8.38 -7.66
CA LEU A 12 7.70 7.20 -6.98
C LEU A 12 7.09 7.57 -5.62
N ARG A 13 7.65 8.59 -4.96
CA ARG A 13 7.06 9.16 -3.76
C ARG A 13 5.72 9.75 -4.11
N LEU A 14 5.57 10.61 -5.12
CA LEU A 14 4.35 11.36 -5.48
C LEU A 14 3.25 10.52 -6.13
N SER A 15 3.65 9.58 -6.97
CA SER A 15 2.75 8.81 -7.79
C SER A 15 3.07 7.33 -7.67
N THR A 16 2.06 6.54 -7.31
CA THR A 16 2.11 5.09 -7.45
C THR A 16 0.82 4.69 -8.14
N PRO A 17 0.84 4.35 -9.44
CA PRO A 17 -0.37 4.11 -10.22
C PRO A 17 -0.99 2.73 -9.99
N PHE A 18 -0.61 2.06 -8.90
CA PHE A 18 -1.04 0.69 -8.59
C PHE A 18 -1.21 0.50 -7.08
N PHE A 19 -2.06 -0.47 -6.73
CA PHE A 19 -2.23 -0.96 -5.36
C PHE A 19 -1.41 -2.24 -5.17
N LEU A 20 -1.03 -2.53 -3.92
CA LEU A 20 -0.37 -3.79 -3.56
C LEU A 20 -1.37 -4.69 -2.82
N PRO A 21 -1.97 -5.69 -3.48
CA PRO A 21 -2.98 -6.55 -2.84
C PRO A 21 -2.35 -7.48 -1.80
N ARG A 22 -3.10 -7.78 -0.74
CA ARG A 22 -2.79 -8.80 0.27
C ARG A 22 -4.03 -9.64 0.52
N VAL A 23 -3.83 -10.95 0.63
CA VAL A 23 -4.88 -11.89 1.05
C VAL A 23 -4.81 -12.02 2.56
N LEU A 24 -5.93 -11.84 3.24
CA LEU A 24 -6.01 -12.02 4.68
C LEU A 24 -6.05 -13.51 5.06
N PRO A 25 -5.59 -13.86 6.28
CA PRO A 25 -5.80 -15.19 6.83
C PRO A 25 -7.30 -15.56 6.87
N SER A 26 -7.62 -16.85 6.90
CA SER A 26 -9.01 -17.36 6.95
C SER A 26 -9.79 -16.84 8.17
N ASP A 27 -9.10 -16.57 9.27
CA ASP A 27 -9.71 -16.11 10.52
C ASP A 27 -9.89 -14.58 10.56
N GLY A 28 -9.53 -13.86 9.49
CA GLY A 28 -9.53 -12.41 9.45
C GLY A 28 -8.32 -11.80 10.16
N MET A 29 -8.31 -10.46 10.26
CA MET A 29 -7.26 -9.71 10.94
C MET A 29 -7.74 -8.33 11.37
N ILE A 30 -7.19 -7.80 12.46
CA ILE A 30 -7.40 -6.42 12.88
C ILE A 30 -6.42 -5.51 12.14
N ILE A 31 -6.95 -4.53 11.39
CA ILE A 31 -6.18 -3.49 10.70
C ILE A 31 -6.71 -2.15 11.18
N ASP A 32 -5.82 -1.29 11.71
CA ASP A 32 -6.18 0.05 12.24
C ASP A 32 -7.33 0.01 13.27
N GLY A 33 -7.31 -1.00 14.15
CA GLY A 33 -8.36 -1.22 15.16
C GLY A 33 -9.68 -1.78 14.62
N GLN A 34 -9.81 -1.99 13.31
CA GLN A 34 -11.00 -2.55 12.67
C GLN A 34 -10.80 -4.02 12.32
N HIS A 35 -11.82 -4.84 12.61
CA HIS A 35 -11.81 -6.25 12.22
C HIS A 35 -12.17 -6.40 10.73
N ILE A 36 -11.26 -6.97 9.96
CA ILE A 36 -11.47 -7.31 8.56
C ILE A 36 -11.70 -8.83 8.45
N PRO A 37 -12.79 -9.28 7.81
CA PRO A 37 -13.11 -10.71 7.65
C PRO A 37 -12.03 -11.50 6.90
N GLY A 38 -11.98 -12.80 7.16
CA GLY A 38 -11.10 -13.72 6.42
C GLY A 38 -11.41 -13.80 4.93
N ASP A 39 -10.45 -14.32 4.18
CA ASP A 39 -10.48 -14.45 2.71
C ASP A 39 -10.73 -13.13 1.95
N THR A 40 -10.61 -11.98 2.64
CA THR A 40 -10.70 -10.66 2.05
C THR A 40 -9.39 -10.29 1.34
N ILE A 41 -9.49 -9.72 0.15
CA ILE A 41 -8.34 -9.10 -0.54
C ILE A 41 -8.32 -7.61 -0.19
N VAL A 42 -7.29 -7.17 0.53
CA VAL A 42 -7.08 -5.77 0.89
C VAL A 42 -6.04 -5.15 -0.02
N GLY A 43 -6.39 -4.01 -0.64
CA GLY A 43 -5.45 -3.21 -1.42
C GLY A 43 -4.67 -2.25 -0.52
N ILE A 44 -3.34 -2.32 -0.53
CA ILE A 44 -2.50 -1.29 0.08
C ILE A 44 -2.40 -0.13 -0.91
N ALA A 45 -3.06 0.97 -0.55
CA ALA A 45 -3.02 2.22 -1.27
C ALA A 45 -1.95 3.13 -0.68
N LYS A 46 -1.24 3.85 -1.55
CA LYS A 46 -0.49 5.02 -1.11
C LYS A 46 -1.40 6.24 -1.12
N ILE A 47 -1.58 6.86 0.04
CA ILE A 47 -2.25 8.16 0.19
C ILE A 47 -1.20 9.22 0.46
N TYR A 48 -1.24 10.32 -0.29
CA TYR A 48 -0.59 11.56 0.13
C TYR A 48 -1.42 12.23 1.21
N ARG A 49 -0.78 12.53 2.34
CA ARG A 49 -1.20 13.60 3.25
C ARG A 49 -0.13 14.68 3.24
#